data_AF-A0A2E8LF96-F1
#
_entry.id   AF-A0A2E8LF96-F1
#
_cell.length_a   1.000
_cell.length_b   1.000
_cell.length_c   1.000
_cell.angle_alpha   90.00
_cell.angle_beta   90.00
_cell.angle_gamma   90.00
#
_symmetry.space_group_name_H-M   'P 1'
#
loop_
_entity.id
_entity.type
_entity.pdbx_description
1 polymer ?
#
loop_
_entity_poly.entity_id
_entity_poly.type
_entity_poly.pdbx_seq_one_letter_code
_entity_poly.pdbx_strand_id
1 'polypeptide(L)'
;MFAPSDATVVRLRRNVNVEPDRSWTDYQFVMDLCGNYQMKFGHLTGISASIEALTAGTPDRCNTYGYEGHSYENCSWEGRVAIAEGEQVGTAGGYDTPNSALDVWGFDWSGTPIPLINASPFSSDMLRVTCPLDWFSDDLRTHLYDIRRNFHGMDADAGVGCGKVFQDVAGTAKGFWYLQGGASGDWQDQLALVDDNVRSTHQVISVASTITSDGYWVFTRSSEGSTNRDFADVVVGSGLHCYHSFTEDSSKTGEAADLFLIEMVDASTLRIEWQNGSCDAGPAFASPHTYVR
;
A
#
# COMPACT_ATOMS: atom_id res chain seq x y z
N MET A 1 21.86 -5.51 2.54
CA MET A 1 20.84 -6.44 2.00
C MET A 1 21.55 -7.60 1.34
N PHE A 2 21.16 -8.82 1.70
CA PHE A 2 21.77 -10.05 1.19
C PHE A 2 20.73 -10.90 0.46
N ALA A 3 21.15 -11.62 -0.56
CA ALA A 3 20.30 -12.55 -1.29
C ALA A 3 19.84 -13.69 -0.36
N PRO A 4 18.53 -13.97 -0.26
CA PRO A 4 18.01 -15.01 0.65
C PRO A 4 18.19 -16.44 0.09
N SER A 5 18.48 -16.57 -1.19
CA SER A 5 18.76 -17.83 -1.89
C SER A 5 19.57 -17.56 -3.14
N ASP A 6 20.05 -18.62 -3.80
CA ASP A 6 20.45 -18.53 -5.19
C ASP A 6 19.26 -18.04 -6.03
N ALA A 7 19.51 -17.06 -6.90
CA ALA A 7 18.45 -16.44 -7.70
C ALA A 7 19.02 -15.81 -8.97
N THR A 8 18.12 -15.31 -9.83
CA THR A 8 18.51 -14.50 -10.98
C THR A 8 17.76 -13.18 -10.94
N VAL A 9 18.48 -12.06 -10.81
CA VAL A 9 17.89 -10.74 -11.06
C VAL A 9 17.47 -10.70 -12.52
N VAL A 10 16.19 -10.39 -12.75
CA VAL A 10 15.59 -10.33 -14.09
C VAL A 10 15.25 -8.92 -14.54
N ARG A 11 15.08 -8.01 -13.59
CA ARG A 11 14.69 -6.63 -13.87
C ARG A 11 15.26 -5.69 -12.82
N LEU A 12 15.87 -4.60 -13.28
CA LEU A 12 16.33 -3.49 -12.47
C LEU A 12 15.50 -2.24 -12.80
N ARG A 13 15.15 -1.47 -11.78
CA ARG A 13 14.52 -0.16 -11.90
C ARG A 13 15.33 0.86 -11.10
N ARG A 14 15.54 2.02 -11.70
CA ARG A 14 16.15 3.18 -11.06
C ARG A 14 15.17 4.33 -11.09
N ASN A 15 14.86 4.87 -9.92
CA ASN A 15 14.17 6.15 -9.80
C ASN A 15 15.18 7.21 -9.41
N VAL A 16 15.18 8.35 -10.08
CA VAL A 16 15.97 9.52 -9.69
C VAL A 16 15.00 10.67 -9.46
N ASN A 17 15.01 11.25 -8.27
CA ASN A 17 14.32 12.52 -8.07
C ASN A 17 15.05 13.59 -8.91
N VAL A 18 14.31 14.26 -9.80
CA VAL A 18 14.88 15.22 -10.76
C VAL A 18 14.76 16.68 -10.29
N GLU A 19 14.48 16.92 -9.01
CA GLU A 19 14.43 18.29 -8.47
C GLU A 19 15.85 18.87 -8.29
N PRO A 20 16.03 20.19 -8.52
CA PRO A 20 17.36 20.82 -8.59
C PRO A 20 18.20 20.74 -7.31
N ASP A 21 17.57 20.57 -6.15
CA ASP A 21 18.19 20.68 -4.83
C ASP A 21 18.13 19.38 -4.00
N ARG A 22 17.56 18.29 -4.54
CA ARG A 22 17.33 17.06 -3.78
C ARG A 22 17.43 15.77 -4.58
N SER A 23 18.43 15.63 -5.45
CA SER A 23 18.63 14.38 -6.19
C SER A 23 19.01 13.23 -5.25
N TRP A 24 18.19 12.18 -5.24
CA TRP A 24 18.51 10.89 -4.65
C TRP A 24 18.12 9.79 -5.63
N THR A 25 18.76 8.63 -5.49
CA THR A 25 18.50 7.47 -6.33
C THR A 25 17.83 6.36 -5.52
N ASP A 26 16.71 5.86 -6.03
CA ASP A 26 16.04 4.65 -5.60
C ASP A 26 16.40 3.52 -6.55
N TYR A 27 16.80 2.38 -6.01
CA TYR A 27 16.86 1.15 -6.77
C TYR A 27 15.79 0.18 -6.32
N GLN A 28 15.23 -0.50 -7.30
CA GLN A 28 14.36 -1.65 -7.10
C GLN A 28 14.77 -2.73 -8.08
N PHE A 29 14.74 -3.99 -7.69
CA PHE A 29 14.95 -5.07 -8.65
C PHE A 29 14.09 -6.29 -8.32
N VAL A 30 13.76 -7.04 -9.37
CA VAL A 30 13.00 -8.29 -9.30
C VAL A 30 13.97 -9.44 -9.54
N MET A 31 13.86 -10.47 -8.71
CA MET A 31 14.60 -11.71 -8.81
C MET A 31 13.64 -12.86 -9.06
N ASP A 32 13.94 -13.66 -10.07
CA ASP A 32 13.40 -15.01 -10.20
C ASP A 32 14.08 -15.88 -9.14
N LEU A 33 13.26 -16.39 -8.23
CA LEU A 33 13.63 -17.51 -7.37
C LEU A 33 13.37 -18.82 -8.12
N CYS A 34 13.70 -19.94 -7.52
CA CYS A 34 13.50 -21.26 -8.13
C CYS A 34 12.04 -21.48 -8.60
N GLY A 35 11.85 -21.71 -9.90
CA GLY A 35 10.55 -22.05 -10.49
C GLY A 35 9.66 -20.84 -10.77
N ASN A 36 8.51 -20.77 -10.09
CA ASN A 36 7.43 -19.80 -10.35
C ASN A 36 7.34 -18.72 -9.25
N TYR A 37 8.41 -18.48 -8.50
CA TYR A 37 8.41 -17.51 -7.41
C TYR A 37 9.31 -16.33 -7.76
N GLN A 38 8.85 -15.12 -7.46
CA GLN A 38 9.66 -13.92 -7.60
C GLN A 38 9.69 -13.13 -6.31
N MET A 39 10.84 -12.54 -6.02
CA MET A 39 11.00 -11.56 -4.94
C MET A 39 11.43 -10.23 -5.52
N LYS A 40 10.90 -9.14 -4.99
CA LYS A 40 11.34 -7.78 -5.34
C LYS A 40 11.84 -7.08 -4.10
N PHE A 41 12.97 -6.41 -4.23
CA PHE A 41 13.43 -5.42 -3.27
C PHE A 41 13.22 -4.02 -3.83
N GLY A 42 12.85 -3.08 -2.96
CA GLY A 42 12.71 -1.66 -3.28
C GLY A 42 13.28 -0.77 -2.19
N HIS A 43 13.35 0.53 -2.46
CA HIS A 43 13.94 1.51 -1.56
C HIS A 43 15.40 1.23 -1.17
N LEU A 44 16.16 0.73 -2.14
CA LEU A 44 17.60 0.53 -2.01
C LEU A 44 18.34 1.80 -2.44
N THR A 45 19.27 2.28 -1.61
CA THR A 45 20.15 3.41 -1.94
C THR A 45 21.41 2.99 -2.69
N GLY A 46 21.69 1.69 -2.72
CA GLY A 46 22.78 1.11 -3.51
C GLY A 46 22.49 -0.34 -3.87
N ILE A 47 23.12 -0.80 -4.94
CA ILE A 47 23.04 -2.16 -5.47
C ILE A 47 24.46 -2.70 -5.69
N SER A 48 24.62 -4.02 -5.79
CA SER A 48 25.91 -4.63 -6.09
C SER A 48 26.39 -4.25 -7.50
N ALA A 49 27.71 -4.27 -7.70
CA ALA A 49 28.32 -3.95 -9.01
C ALA A 49 27.84 -4.90 -10.13
N SER A 50 27.52 -6.16 -9.81
CA SER A 50 26.98 -7.13 -10.75
C SER A 50 25.60 -6.72 -11.29
N ILE A 51 24.74 -6.18 -10.42
CA ILE A 51 23.41 -5.68 -10.80
C ILE A 51 23.53 -4.32 -11.49
N GLU A 52 24.39 -3.43 -10.99
CA GLU A 52 24.60 -2.10 -11.57
C GLU A 52 25.12 -2.16 -13.01
N ALA A 53 25.87 -3.21 -13.37
CA ALA A 53 26.34 -3.45 -14.73
C ALA A 53 25.20 -3.52 -15.77
N LEU A 54 23.96 -3.82 -15.37
CA LEU A 54 22.79 -3.75 -16.25
C LEU A 54 22.57 -2.34 -16.82
N THR A 55 22.95 -1.31 -16.07
CA THR A 55 22.78 0.10 -16.48
C THR A 55 23.80 0.58 -17.51
N ALA A 56 24.79 -0.24 -17.87
CA ALA A 56 25.74 0.08 -18.93
C ALA A 56 25.08 0.12 -20.32
N GLY A 57 23.94 -0.55 -20.49
CA GLY A 57 23.12 -0.51 -21.69
C GLY A 57 22.05 0.57 -21.66
N THR A 58 21.41 0.81 -22.82
CA THR A 58 20.22 1.66 -22.92
C THR A 58 19.06 1.04 -22.13
N PRO A 59 18.31 1.82 -21.32
CA PRO A 59 17.14 1.29 -20.62
C PRO A 59 16.06 0.83 -21.60
N ASP A 60 15.39 -0.28 -21.28
CA ASP A 60 14.25 -0.81 -22.06
C ASP A 60 13.04 0.12 -22.00
N ARG A 61 12.88 0.80 -20.86
CA ARG A 61 11.88 1.85 -20.67
C ARG A 61 12.48 2.96 -19.83
N CYS A 62 12.26 4.20 -20.22
CA CYS A 62 12.51 5.32 -19.34
C CYS A 62 11.49 6.44 -19.54
N ASN A 63 10.95 6.97 -18.45
CA ASN A 63 9.99 8.08 -18.48
C ASN A 63 10.13 8.97 -17.24
N THR A 64 9.80 10.24 -17.39
CA THR A 64 9.59 11.14 -16.26
C THR A 64 8.12 11.08 -15.84
N TYR A 65 7.86 11.00 -14.53
CA TYR A 65 6.50 11.02 -13.97
C TYR A 65 6.47 11.81 -12.66
N GLY A 66 5.29 12.28 -12.27
CA GLY A 66 5.09 13.08 -11.06
C GLY A 66 4.28 14.35 -11.34
N TYR A 67 4.36 15.31 -10.42
CA TYR A 67 3.69 16.61 -10.51
C TYR A 67 4.68 17.74 -10.18
N GLU A 68 4.23 18.99 -10.29
CA GLU A 68 5.09 20.16 -10.05
C GLU A 68 5.70 20.10 -8.64
N GLY A 69 7.03 20.20 -8.57
CA GLY A 69 7.77 20.09 -7.31
C GLY A 69 7.98 18.66 -6.80
N HIS A 70 7.51 17.63 -7.51
CA HIS A 70 7.68 16.21 -7.17
C HIS A 70 7.76 15.36 -8.44
N SER A 71 8.89 15.42 -9.14
CA SER A 71 9.11 14.71 -10.41
C SER A 71 10.25 13.70 -10.30
N TYR A 72 10.08 12.57 -11.00
CA TYR A 72 11.00 11.44 -10.95
C TYR A 72 11.30 10.95 -12.37
N GLU A 73 12.58 10.72 -12.68
CA GLU A 73 12.98 9.88 -13.81
C GLU A 73 12.90 8.42 -13.37
N ASN A 74 12.16 7.61 -14.12
CA ASN A 74 12.01 6.19 -13.91
C ASN A 74 12.54 5.43 -15.12
N CYS A 75 13.70 4.78 -14.96
CA CYS A 75 14.25 3.90 -15.98
C CYS A 75 14.23 2.44 -15.51
N SER A 76 14.02 1.51 -16.43
CA SER A 76 14.13 0.06 -16.18
C SER A 76 14.99 -0.64 -17.22
N TRP A 77 15.69 -1.68 -16.76
CA TRP A 77 16.51 -2.58 -17.56
C TRP A 77 16.08 -4.02 -17.28
N GLU A 78 15.80 -4.77 -18.33
CA GLU A 78 15.61 -6.21 -18.31
C GLU A 78 16.97 -6.88 -18.55
N GLY A 79 17.27 -7.94 -17.81
CA GLY A 79 18.55 -8.64 -17.95
C GLY A 79 18.69 -9.76 -16.94
N ARG A 80 19.64 -10.67 -17.13
CA ARG A 80 19.81 -11.83 -16.24
C ARG A 80 21.15 -11.74 -15.52
N VAL A 81 21.10 -11.52 -14.20
CA VAL A 81 22.29 -11.55 -13.34
C VAL A 81 22.09 -12.63 -12.28
N ALA A 82 22.91 -13.68 -12.35
CA ALA A 82 22.92 -14.71 -11.32
C ALA A 82 23.51 -14.13 -10.03
N ILE A 83 22.87 -14.43 -8.91
CA ILE A 83 23.33 -14.07 -7.57
C ILE A 83 23.34 -15.33 -6.70
N ALA A 84 24.31 -15.42 -5.81
CA ALA A 84 24.42 -16.53 -4.87
C ALA A 84 23.71 -16.21 -3.54
N GLU A 85 23.21 -17.24 -2.86
CA GLU A 85 22.74 -17.11 -1.48
C GLU A 85 23.81 -16.42 -0.60
N GLY A 86 23.37 -15.44 0.20
CA GLY A 86 24.26 -14.68 1.08
C GLY A 86 25.15 -13.65 0.38
N GLU A 87 25.07 -13.49 -0.95
CA GLU A 87 25.72 -12.38 -1.66
C GLU A 87 25.09 -11.05 -1.26
N GLN A 88 25.92 -10.02 -1.02
CA GLN A 88 25.41 -8.68 -0.79
C GLN A 88 24.88 -8.08 -2.11
N VAL A 89 23.58 -7.82 -2.17
CA VAL A 89 22.90 -7.34 -3.39
C VAL A 89 22.55 -5.86 -3.36
N GLY A 90 22.60 -5.24 -2.17
CA GLY A 90 22.34 -3.81 -2.04
C GLY A 90 22.36 -3.29 -0.62
N THR A 91 21.98 -2.02 -0.49
CA THR A 91 21.96 -1.27 0.77
C THR A 91 20.58 -0.63 0.92
N ALA A 92 19.89 -0.91 2.03
CA ALA A 92 18.65 -0.22 2.37
C ALA A 92 18.99 1.23 2.76
N GLY A 93 18.12 2.19 2.42
CA GLY A 93 18.41 3.60 2.68
C GLY A 93 18.54 3.94 4.16
N GLY A 94 17.72 3.32 5.02
CA GLY A 94 17.72 3.58 6.44
C GLY A 94 17.07 4.93 6.80
N TYR A 95 16.72 5.10 8.07
CA TYR A 95 15.83 6.17 8.54
C TYR A 95 16.31 7.60 8.26
N ASP A 96 17.61 7.82 8.08
CA ASP A 96 18.21 9.15 7.84
C ASP A 96 18.27 9.53 6.34
N THR A 97 17.74 8.70 5.45
CA THR A 97 17.68 8.98 4.01
C THR A 97 16.25 9.27 3.55
N PRO A 98 16.07 9.98 2.42
CA PRO A 98 14.75 10.10 1.79
C PRO A 98 14.08 8.75 1.47
N ASN A 99 14.86 7.67 1.37
CA ASN A 99 14.41 6.29 1.14
C ASN A 99 14.49 5.46 2.42
N SER A 100 13.71 5.88 3.43
CA SER A 100 13.78 5.28 4.76
C SER A 100 13.10 3.91 4.89
N ALA A 101 12.28 3.53 3.92
CA ALA A 101 11.63 2.22 3.88
C ALA A 101 12.54 1.15 3.25
N LEU A 102 12.29 -0.12 3.57
CA LEU A 102 12.77 -1.26 2.79
C LEU A 102 11.55 -2.04 2.38
N ASP A 103 11.33 -2.13 1.07
CA ASP A 103 10.21 -2.91 0.56
C ASP A 103 10.68 -4.29 0.14
N VAL A 104 9.95 -5.30 0.61
CA VAL A 104 10.12 -6.69 0.21
C VAL A 104 8.77 -7.21 -0.28
N TRP A 105 8.68 -7.55 -1.56
CA TRP A 105 7.49 -8.18 -2.14
C TRP A 105 7.78 -9.61 -2.55
N GLY A 106 6.78 -10.48 -2.40
CA GLY A 106 6.78 -11.84 -2.93
C GLY A 106 5.66 -12.01 -3.94
N PHE A 107 5.95 -12.70 -5.05
CA PHE A 107 4.97 -13.07 -6.07
C PHE A 107 5.00 -14.57 -6.30
N ASP A 108 3.83 -15.23 -6.20
CA ASP A 108 3.65 -16.64 -6.50
C ASP A 108 2.92 -16.81 -7.86
N TRP A 109 3.69 -17.15 -8.88
CA TRP A 109 3.18 -17.42 -10.23
C TRP A 109 2.65 -18.85 -10.40
N SER A 110 2.87 -19.75 -9.44
CA SER A 110 2.30 -21.10 -9.44
C SER A 110 0.86 -21.12 -8.95
N GLY A 111 0.51 -20.17 -8.08
CA GLY A 111 -0.81 -20.03 -7.49
C GLY A 111 -1.88 -19.50 -8.46
N THR A 112 -3.13 -19.58 -7.99
CA THR A 112 -4.26 -18.90 -8.62
C THR A 112 -4.20 -17.41 -8.25
N PRO A 113 -4.41 -16.48 -9.21
CA PRO A 113 -4.52 -15.06 -8.89
C PRO A 113 -5.56 -14.80 -7.80
N ILE A 114 -5.31 -13.81 -6.94
CA ILE A 114 -6.19 -13.40 -5.87
C ILE A 114 -7.56 -13.01 -6.47
N PRO A 115 -8.67 -13.62 -6.00
CA PRO A 115 -9.99 -13.28 -6.50
C PRO A 115 -10.42 -11.93 -5.93
N LEU A 116 -10.62 -10.95 -6.82
CA LEU A 116 -11.08 -9.60 -6.46
C LEU A 116 -12.46 -9.33 -7.03
N ILE A 117 -13.19 -8.42 -6.38
CA ILE A 117 -14.46 -7.88 -6.90
C ILE A 117 -14.20 -7.21 -8.25
N ASN A 118 -13.15 -6.39 -8.32
CA ASN A 118 -12.72 -5.72 -9.54
C ASN A 118 -11.18 -5.79 -9.69
N ALA A 119 -10.73 -6.67 -10.57
CA ALA A 119 -9.30 -6.87 -10.84
C ALA A 119 -8.73 -5.92 -11.90
N SER A 120 -9.59 -5.17 -12.62
CA SER A 120 -9.17 -4.36 -13.78
C SER A 120 -8.11 -3.29 -13.49
N PRO A 121 -8.05 -2.66 -12.30
CA PRO A 121 -7.05 -1.65 -12.00
C PRO A 121 -5.67 -2.25 -11.66
N PHE A 122 -5.59 -3.56 -11.42
CA PHE A 122 -4.39 -4.21 -10.89
C PHE A 122 -3.64 -4.95 -11.99
N SER A 123 -2.31 -4.84 -11.95
CA SER A 123 -1.44 -5.62 -12.82
C SER A 123 -1.41 -7.10 -12.40
N SER A 124 -1.01 -7.97 -13.33
CA SER A 124 -1.04 -9.42 -13.11
C SER A 124 -0.12 -9.89 -11.98
N ASP A 125 0.97 -9.18 -11.71
CA ASP A 125 1.87 -9.42 -10.58
C ASP A 125 1.22 -9.02 -9.25
N MET A 126 0.50 -7.89 -9.18
CA MET A 126 -0.24 -7.51 -7.96
C MET A 126 -1.27 -8.57 -7.57
N LEU A 127 -1.95 -9.18 -8.54
CA LEU A 127 -2.89 -10.28 -8.29
C LEU A 127 -2.22 -11.57 -7.81
N ARG A 128 -0.90 -11.62 -7.71
CA ARG A 128 -0.10 -12.79 -7.29
C ARG A 128 0.76 -12.50 -6.08
N VAL A 129 0.55 -11.34 -5.45
CA VAL A 129 1.28 -10.96 -4.25
C VAL A 129 1.03 -11.97 -3.14
N THR A 130 2.10 -12.33 -2.45
CA THR A 130 2.06 -13.15 -1.24
C THR A 130 2.98 -12.52 -0.20
N CYS A 131 2.94 -13.04 1.02
CA CYS A 131 3.88 -12.65 2.05
C CYS A 131 5.26 -13.27 1.75
N PRO A 132 6.29 -12.47 1.38
CA PRO A 132 7.62 -13.03 1.15
C PRO A 132 8.27 -13.53 2.46
N LEU A 133 7.82 -13.05 3.62
CA LEU A 133 8.36 -13.48 4.91
C LEU A 133 8.04 -14.95 5.19
N ASP A 134 6.94 -15.47 4.63
CA ASP A 134 6.52 -16.86 4.80
C ASP A 134 7.46 -17.87 4.13
N TRP A 135 8.31 -17.41 3.21
CA TRP A 135 9.29 -18.24 2.49
C TRP A 135 10.59 -18.48 3.25
N PHE A 136 10.84 -17.74 4.33
CA PHE A 136 12.04 -17.92 5.14
C PHE A 136 11.90 -19.10 6.11
N SER A 137 13.03 -19.60 6.62
CA SER A 137 13.05 -20.61 7.68
C SER A 137 12.28 -20.11 8.91
N ASP A 138 11.73 -21.03 9.70
CA ASP A 138 10.85 -20.69 10.84
C ASP A 138 11.49 -19.64 11.77
N ASP A 139 12.75 -19.81 12.16
CA ASP A 139 13.46 -18.88 13.05
C ASP A 139 13.60 -17.48 12.44
N LEU A 140 13.97 -17.41 11.16
CA LEU A 140 14.15 -16.13 10.46
C LEU A 140 12.80 -15.48 10.15
N ARG A 141 11.78 -16.26 9.79
CA ARG A 141 10.41 -15.79 9.60
C ARG A 141 9.87 -15.16 10.88
N THR A 142 10.01 -15.84 12.02
CA THR A 142 9.61 -15.28 13.33
C THR A 142 10.34 -13.97 13.61
N HIS A 143 11.67 -13.94 13.44
CA HIS A 143 12.44 -12.72 13.64
C HIS A 143 11.99 -11.56 12.71
N LEU A 144 11.76 -11.84 11.43
CA LEU A 144 11.33 -10.84 10.45
C LEU A 144 9.92 -10.31 10.75
N TYR A 145 9.03 -11.16 11.26
CA TYR A 145 7.72 -10.71 11.74
C TYR A 145 7.84 -9.80 12.97
N ASP A 146 8.72 -10.13 13.91
CA ASP A 146 8.91 -9.39 15.17
C ASP A 146 9.49 -7.98 14.98
N ILE A 147 10.22 -7.73 13.89
CA ILE A 147 10.84 -6.41 13.61
C ILE A 147 9.98 -5.51 12.72
N ARG A 148 8.79 -5.96 12.30
CA ARG A 148 7.90 -5.16 11.46
C ARG A 148 7.39 -3.95 12.22
N ARG A 149 7.43 -2.80 11.55
CA ARG A 149 6.95 -1.53 12.08
C ARG A 149 6.18 -0.74 11.02
N ASN A 150 5.28 0.15 11.45
CA ASN A 150 4.78 1.19 10.55
C ASN A 150 5.78 2.34 10.41
N PHE A 151 5.42 3.31 9.57
CA PHE A 151 6.26 4.47 9.28
C PHE A 151 6.55 5.35 10.51
N HIS A 152 5.69 5.33 11.52
CA HIS A 152 5.88 6.04 12.79
C HIS A 152 6.66 5.23 13.83
N GLY A 153 7.17 4.05 13.46
CA GLY A 153 8.00 3.21 14.31
C GLY A 153 7.24 2.34 15.31
N MET A 154 5.91 2.22 15.18
CA MET A 154 5.12 1.31 16.01
C MET A 154 5.29 -0.14 15.55
N ASP A 155 5.54 -1.03 16.50
CA ASP A 155 5.63 -2.47 16.27
C ASP A 155 4.27 -3.03 15.80
N ALA A 156 4.32 -3.96 14.86
CA ALA A 156 3.12 -4.65 14.36
C ALA A 156 2.62 -5.70 15.35
N ASP A 157 1.29 -5.77 15.51
CA ASP A 157 0.63 -6.84 16.25
C ASP A 157 0.90 -8.18 15.56
N ALA A 158 1.33 -9.18 16.34
CA ALA A 158 1.62 -10.53 15.81
C ALA A 158 0.45 -11.12 15.01
N GLY A 159 -0.79 -10.85 15.41
CA GLY A 159 -2.00 -11.34 14.74
C GLY A 159 -2.25 -10.76 13.35
N VAL A 160 -1.58 -9.67 12.98
CA VAL A 160 -1.68 -9.07 11.63
C VAL A 160 -0.85 -9.86 10.62
N GLY A 161 0.19 -10.57 11.08
CA GLY A 161 1.11 -11.30 10.19
C GLY A 161 1.70 -10.36 9.16
N CYS A 162 1.58 -10.70 7.87
CA CYS A 162 2.08 -9.87 6.78
C CYS A 162 1.13 -8.72 6.38
N GLY A 163 -0.05 -8.64 6.99
CA GLY A 163 -1.17 -7.85 6.51
C GLY A 163 -1.87 -8.52 5.33
N LYS A 164 -2.87 -7.83 4.77
CA LYS A 164 -3.62 -8.25 3.58
C LYS A 164 -3.59 -7.13 2.55
N VAL A 165 -3.09 -7.44 1.35
CA VAL A 165 -3.03 -6.47 0.25
C VAL A 165 -4.43 -6.13 -0.27
N PHE A 166 -5.26 -7.15 -0.43
CA PHE A 166 -6.66 -6.99 -0.83
C PHE A 166 -7.57 -7.41 0.31
N GLN A 167 -8.55 -6.56 0.61
CA GLN A 167 -9.39 -6.70 1.79
C GLN A 167 -10.88 -6.61 1.48
N ASP A 168 -11.23 -6.57 0.19
CA ASP A 168 -12.59 -6.45 -0.30
C ASP A 168 -13.51 -7.53 0.25
N VAL A 169 -14.67 -7.09 0.75
CA VAL A 169 -15.76 -7.99 1.16
C VAL A 169 -17.02 -7.59 0.40
N ALA A 170 -17.48 -8.48 -0.48
CA ALA A 170 -18.62 -8.23 -1.35
C ALA A 170 -19.89 -7.87 -0.57
N GLY A 171 -20.60 -6.84 -1.01
CA GLY A 171 -21.82 -6.36 -0.36
C GLY A 171 -21.60 -5.50 0.90
N THR A 172 -20.35 -5.20 1.27
CA THR A 172 -19.99 -4.40 2.45
C THR A 172 -19.18 -3.16 2.05
N ALA A 173 -18.98 -2.21 2.96
CA ALA A 173 -18.11 -1.06 2.74
C ALA A 173 -16.61 -1.42 2.65
N LYS A 174 -16.18 -2.60 3.09
CA LYS A 174 -14.76 -2.96 3.15
C LYS A 174 -14.16 -3.22 1.77
N GLY A 175 -13.01 -2.59 1.47
CA GLY A 175 -12.25 -2.78 0.24
C GLY A 175 -11.86 -1.48 -0.47
N PHE A 176 -11.58 -1.62 -1.77
CA PHE A 176 -11.24 -0.51 -2.66
C PHE A 176 -12.47 0.04 -3.36
N TRP A 177 -12.47 1.36 -3.56
CA TRP A 177 -13.58 2.11 -4.12
C TRP A 177 -13.09 3.22 -5.04
N TYR A 178 -13.85 3.48 -6.10
CA TYR A 178 -13.51 4.44 -7.15
C TYR A 178 -14.64 5.47 -7.32
N LEU A 179 -14.29 6.74 -7.43
CA LEU A 179 -15.25 7.82 -7.58
C LEU A 179 -16.14 7.58 -8.82
N GLN A 180 -17.45 7.67 -8.64
CA GLN A 180 -18.38 7.54 -9.76
C GLN A 180 -18.18 8.70 -10.75
N GLY A 181 -17.87 8.38 -12.01
CA GLY A 181 -17.58 9.36 -13.06
C GLY A 181 -16.09 9.74 -13.18
N GLY A 182 -15.24 9.26 -12.27
CA GLY A 182 -13.79 9.50 -12.27
C GLY A 182 -13.37 10.91 -11.84
N ALA A 183 -12.08 11.09 -11.60
CA ALA A 183 -11.44 12.38 -11.30
C ALA A 183 -10.50 12.79 -12.45
N SER A 184 -10.14 14.07 -12.55
CA SER A 184 -9.30 14.59 -13.65
C SER A 184 -7.82 14.22 -13.56
N GLY A 185 -7.34 13.72 -12.41
CA GLY A 185 -5.96 13.31 -12.19
C GLY A 185 -5.84 11.82 -11.90
N ASP A 186 -4.70 11.24 -12.25
CA ASP A 186 -4.40 9.84 -11.93
C ASP A 186 -4.51 9.62 -10.42
N TRP A 187 -5.17 8.53 -10.00
CA TRP A 187 -5.33 8.08 -8.61
C TRP A 187 -6.22 8.97 -7.72
N GLN A 188 -6.62 10.16 -8.16
CA GLN A 188 -7.43 11.10 -7.37
C GLN A 188 -8.87 10.61 -7.08
N ASP A 189 -9.30 9.59 -7.80
CA ASP A 189 -10.59 8.93 -7.67
C ASP A 189 -10.61 7.79 -6.65
N GLN A 190 -9.49 7.50 -5.98
CA GLN A 190 -9.37 6.31 -5.13
C GLN A 190 -9.75 6.56 -3.67
N LEU A 191 -10.39 5.54 -3.09
CA LEU A 191 -10.73 5.42 -1.68
C LEU A 191 -10.46 3.98 -1.24
N ALA A 192 -9.87 3.81 -0.06
CA ALA A 192 -9.74 2.51 0.57
C ALA A 192 -10.34 2.53 1.99
N LEU A 193 -11.16 1.54 2.29
CA LEU A 193 -11.77 1.30 3.60
C LEU A 193 -11.32 -0.09 4.08
N VAL A 194 -10.24 -0.14 4.85
CA VAL A 194 -9.45 -1.37 5.05
C VAL A 194 -8.96 -1.53 6.49
N ASP A 195 -8.52 -2.72 6.88
CA ASP A 195 -7.79 -2.95 8.14
C ASP A 195 -6.42 -2.28 8.10
N ASP A 196 -5.98 -1.81 9.26
CA ASP A 196 -4.63 -1.30 9.46
C ASP A 196 -3.59 -2.42 9.26
N ASN A 197 -2.44 -2.08 8.67
CA ASN A 197 -1.42 -3.05 8.29
C ASN A 197 -0.48 -3.45 9.43
N VAL A 198 -0.62 -2.84 10.61
CA VAL A 198 0.16 -3.16 11.82
C VAL A 198 -0.69 -3.34 13.09
N ARG A 199 -1.90 -2.77 13.19
CA ARG A 199 -2.78 -2.87 14.36
C ARG A 199 -4.00 -3.74 14.10
N SER A 200 -4.10 -4.85 14.81
CA SER A 200 -5.18 -5.84 14.65
C SER A 200 -6.58 -5.33 14.99
N THR A 201 -6.69 -4.26 15.77
CA THR A 201 -7.96 -3.65 16.23
C THR A 201 -8.33 -2.36 15.51
N HIS A 202 -7.55 -1.94 14.51
CA HIS A 202 -7.76 -0.67 13.81
C HIS A 202 -8.13 -0.87 12.35
N GLN A 203 -8.85 0.12 11.82
CA GLN A 203 -9.15 0.24 10.40
C GLN A 203 -8.80 1.66 9.93
N VAL A 204 -8.66 1.79 8.62
CA VAL A 204 -8.13 2.98 7.95
C VAL A 204 -9.10 3.40 6.87
N ILE A 205 -9.44 4.69 6.87
CA ILE A 205 -10.01 5.40 5.72
C ILE A 205 -8.84 6.05 5.01
N SER A 206 -8.55 5.68 3.76
CA SER A 206 -7.52 6.33 2.95
C SER A 206 -8.16 7.02 1.75
N VAL A 207 -7.96 8.34 1.65
CA VAL A 207 -8.58 9.20 0.66
C VAL A 207 -7.50 9.82 -0.21
N ALA A 208 -7.68 9.75 -1.54
CA ALA A 208 -6.76 10.36 -2.47
C ALA A 208 -6.88 11.89 -2.54
N SER A 209 -8.07 12.46 -2.80
CA SER A 209 -8.24 13.94 -2.81
C SER A 209 -9.69 14.45 -2.93
N THR A 210 -10.64 13.61 -3.34
CA THR A 210 -11.97 14.10 -3.75
C THR A 210 -12.85 14.49 -2.57
N ILE A 211 -12.85 13.71 -1.49
CA ILE A 211 -13.76 13.92 -0.34
C ILE A 211 -13.17 14.97 0.62
N THR A 212 -11.85 14.99 0.73
CA THR A 212 -11.02 15.90 1.54
C THR A 212 -9.59 15.87 0.98
N SER A 213 -8.67 16.66 1.54
CA SER A 213 -7.24 16.57 1.19
C SER A 213 -6.71 15.14 1.33
N ASP A 214 -5.68 14.80 0.55
CA ASP A 214 -5.05 13.48 0.57
C ASP A 214 -4.62 13.08 1.99
N GLY A 215 -4.91 11.85 2.40
CA GLY A 215 -4.55 11.38 3.72
C GLY A 215 -5.13 10.04 4.10
N TYR A 216 -4.83 9.63 5.33
CA TYR A 216 -5.41 8.46 5.94
C TYR A 216 -5.76 8.71 7.41
N TRP A 217 -6.89 8.15 7.82
CA TRP A 217 -7.49 8.29 9.14
C TRP A 217 -7.65 6.91 9.77
N VAL A 218 -6.97 6.69 10.88
CA VAL A 218 -6.94 5.42 11.59
C VAL A 218 -7.87 5.51 12.79
N PHE A 219 -8.73 4.51 13.00
CA PHE A 219 -9.63 4.45 14.15
C PHE A 219 -9.67 3.05 14.76
N THR A 220 -10.02 2.95 16.04
CA THR A 220 -10.30 1.66 16.68
C THR A 220 -11.71 1.20 16.35
N ARG A 221 -11.86 -0.02 15.81
CA ARG A 221 -13.17 -0.55 15.41
C ARG A 221 -14.08 -0.85 16.60
N SER A 222 -15.36 -0.60 16.42
CA SER A 222 -16.45 -1.02 17.30
C SER A 222 -17.20 -2.22 16.68
N SER A 223 -17.60 -3.16 17.54
CA SER A 223 -18.41 -4.32 17.15
C SER A 223 -19.92 -4.07 17.25
N GLU A 224 -20.33 -2.89 17.76
CA GLU A 224 -21.72 -2.52 18.00
C GLU A 224 -21.99 -1.05 17.64
N GLY A 225 -23.26 -0.73 17.37
CA GLY A 225 -23.70 0.61 17.00
C GLY A 225 -23.32 1.02 15.57
N SER A 226 -23.51 2.30 15.28
CA SER A 226 -23.23 2.94 13.98
C SER A 226 -21.98 3.83 13.99
N THR A 227 -21.24 3.84 15.10
CA THR A 227 -20.03 4.65 15.27
C THR A 227 -18.80 3.77 15.19
N ASN A 228 -17.82 4.14 14.36
CA ASN A 228 -16.56 3.41 14.17
C ASN A 228 -16.79 1.91 13.90
N ARG A 229 -17.87 1.57 13.19
CA ARG A 229 -18.26 0.19 12.88
C ARG A 229 -17.21 -0.48 12.00
N ASP A 230 -17.00 -1.79 12.16
CA ASP A 230 -16.16 -2.52 11.18
C ASP A 230 -16.74 -2.36 9.76
N PHE A 231 -15.92 -1.97 8.79
CA PHE A 231 -16.36 -1.80 7.40
C PHE A 231 -16.96 -3.08 6.79
N ALA A 232 -16.56 -4.26 7.28
CA ALA A 232 -17.15 -5.53 6.86
C ALA A 232 -18.60 -5.72 7.32
N ASP A 233 -19.04 -4.97 8.33
CA ASP A 233 -20.40 -5.01 8.86
C ASP A 233 -21.29 -3.87 8.35
N VAL A 234 -20.69 -2.89 7.64
CA VAL A 234 -21.45 -1.83 6.97
C VAL A 234 -21.99 -2.37 5.65
N VAL A 235 -23.25 -2.78 5.67
CA VAL A 235 -23.97 -3.41 4.55
C VAL A 235 -25.17 -2.56 4.10
N VAL A 236 -25.75 -2.89 2.95
CA VAL A 236 -26.98 -2.25 2.46
C VAL A 236 -28.09 -2.33 3.50
N GLY A 237 -28.73 -1.20 3.79
CA GLY A 237 -29.81 -1.11 4.77
C GLY A 237 -29.36 -1.06 6.24
N SER A 238 -28.05 -1.12 6.52
CA SER A 238 -27.52 -0.90 7.89
C SER A 238 -27.56 0.57 8.34
N GLY A 239 -27.95 1.48 7.44
CA GLY A 239 -28.09 2.91 7.70
C GLY A 239 -26.79 3.69 7.53
N LEU A 240 -26.80 4.92 8.04
CA LEU A 240 -25.65 5.83 8.02
C LEU A 240 -24.69 5.50 9.17
N HIS A 241 -23.43 5.27 8.83
CA HIS A 241 -22.35 5.03 9.80
C HIS A 241 -21.42 6.23 9.89
N CYS A 242 -20.88 6.43 11.08
CA CYS A 242 -20.18 7.63 11.48
C CYS A 242 -18.79 7.28 12.03
N TYR A 243 -17.74 7.88 11.49
CA TYR A 243 -16.35 7.55 11.82
C TYR A 243 -15.60 8.78 12.29
N HIS A 244 -15.08 8.73 13.52
CA HIS A 244 -14.43 9.86 14.17
C HIS A 244 -13.45 9.36 15.25
N SER A 245 -12.86 10.30 16.01
CA SER A 245 -11.92 10.00 17.08
C SER A 245 -10.69 9.23 16.56
N PHE A 246 -10.13 9.74 15.46
CA PHE A 246 -8.98 9.15 14.80
C PHE A 246 -7.74 9.17 15.70
N THR A 247 -6.93 8.12 15.60
CA THR A 247 -5.74 7.92 16.42
C THR A 247 -4.58 8.77 15.92
N GLU A 248 -3.54 8.89 16.75
CA GLU A 248 -2.28 9.55 16.43
C GLU A 248 -1.51 8.91 15.26
N ASP A 249 -1.96 7.74 14.80
CA ASP A 249 -1.34 7.03 13.69
C ASP A 249 -1.69 7.66 12.34
N SER A 250 -2.80 8.41 12.28
CA SER A 250 -3.34 9.06 11.09
C SER A 250 -2.35 10.06 10.46
N SER A 251 -2.34 10.24 9.14
CA SER A 251 -1.42 11.22 8.51
C SER A 251 -1.77 12.68 8.80
N LYS A 252 -3.01 12.95 9.23
CA LYS A 252 -3.53 14.29 9.56
C LYS A 252 -3.71 14.47 11.07
N THR A 253 -2.72 14.09 11.87
CA THR A 253 -2.79 14.23 13.33
C THR A 253 -2.99 15.68 13.76
N GLY A 254 -3.95 15.92 14.66
CA GLY A 254 -4.09 17.19 15.37
C GLY A 254 -5.09 18.19 14.77
N GLU A 255 -5.76 17.85 13.66
CA GLU A 255 -6.93 18.60 13.20
C GLU A 255 -8.16 18.17 14.00
N ALA A 256 -8.68 19.09 14.82
CA ALA A 256 -9.84 18.83 15.64
C ALA A 256 -11.09 18.66 14.77
N ALA A 257 -11.83 17.57 15.03
CA ALA A 257 -13.20 17.28 14.57
C ALA A 257 -13.36 16.65 13.17
N ASP A 258 -12.36 15.97 12.61
CA ASP A 258 -12.61 15.15 11.42
C ASP A 258 -13.67 14.07 11.67
N LEU A 259 -14.63 13.99 10.75
CA LEU A 259 -15.72 13.04 10.74
C LEU A 259 -15.94 12.53 9.32
N PHE A 260 -16.13 11.22 9.17
CA PHE A 260 -16.60 10.62 7.93
C PHE A 260 -17.96 9.95 8.13
N LEU A 261 -18.87 10.21 7.19
CA LEU A 261 -20.17 9.55 7.10
C LEU A 261 -20.14 8.57 5.95
N ILE A 262 -20.59 7.34 6.16
CA ILE A 262 -20.54 6.25 5.17
C ILE A 262 -21.87 5.52 5.14
N GLU A 263 -22.39 5.29 3.95
CA GLU A 263 -23.59 4.49 3.70
C GLU A 263 -23.41 3.60 2.48
N MET A 264 -23.78 2.33 2.60
CA MET A 264 -23.91 1.43 1.45
C MET A 264 -25.30 1.60 0.82
N VAL A 265 -25.34 2.10 -0.41
CA VAL A 265 -26.57 2.32 -1.17
C VAL A 265 -27.07 1.02 -1.80
N ASP A 266 -26.14 0.26 -2.37
CA ASP A 266 -26.34 -1.10 -2.88
C ASP A 266 -25.04 -1.92 -2.71
N ALA A 267 -24.98 -3.15 -3.24
CA ALA A 267 -23.83 -4.04 -3.04
C ALA A 267 -22.49 -3.53 -3.64
N SER A 268 -22.57 -2.58 -4.57
CA SER A 268 -21.48 -2.04 -5.39
C SER A 268 -21.40 -0.51 -5.39
N THR A 269 -22.25 0.17 -4.61
CA THR A 269 -22.31 1.64 -4.55
C THR A 269 -22.27 2.10 -3.09
N LEU A 270 -21.33 2.97 -2.76
CA LEU A 270 -21.28 3.67 -1.47
C LEU A 270 -21.46 5.18 -1.62
N ARG A 271 -21.95 5.80 -0.56
CA ARG A 271 -21.89 7.25 -0.35
C ARG A 271 -21.00 7.56 0.83
N ILE A 272 -20.18 8.58 0.67
CA ILE A 272 -19.25 9.05 1.69
C ILE A 272 -19.16 10.56 1.71
N GLU A 273 -19.02 11.13 2.90
CA GLU A 273 -18.84 12.56 3.10
C GLU A 273 -17.87 12.81 4.27
N TRP A 274 -16.93 13.72 4.07
CA TRP A 274 -16.13 14.28 5.16
C TRP A 274 -16.80 15.54 5.70
N GLN A 275 -16.80 15.69 7.02
CA GLN A 275 -17.35 16.83 7.73
C GLN A 275 -16.46 17.19 8.92
N ASN A 276 -16.69 18.38 9.47
CA ASN A 276 -16.19 18.73 10.80
C ASN A 276 -17.29 18.48 11.85
N GLY A 277 -16.99 17.73 12.91
CA GLY A 277 -17.90 17.49 14.02
C GLY A 277 -17.57 16.27 14.89
N SER A 278 -18.62 15.70 15.48
CA SER A 278 -18.58 14.45 16.25
C SER A 278 -19.81 13.61 15.90
N CYS A 279 -19.70 12.29 16.02
CA CYS A 279 -20.82 11.38 15.87
C CYS A 279 -21.94 11.60 16.89
N ASP A 280 -21.63 12.20 18.05
CA ASP A 280 -22.63 12.48 19.10
C ASP A 280 -23.64 13.55 18.68
N ALA A 281 -23.32 14.36 17.65
CA ALA A 281 -24.20 15.42 17.17
C ALA A 281 -25.33 14.93 16.26
N GLY A 282 -25.40 13.62 15.97
CA GLY A 282 -26.33 13.06 14.99
C GLY A 282 -26.12 13.62 13.58
N PRO A 283 -24.88 13.60 13.04
CA PRO A 283 -24.57 14.15 11.73
C PRO A 283 -25.34 13.41 10.62
N ALA A 284 -25.63 14.13 9.54
CA ALA A 284 -26.28 13.61 8.35
C ALA A 284 -25.57 14.11 7.10
N PHE A 285 -25.73 13.40 5.99
CA PHE A 285 -25.20 13.85 4.71
C PHE A 285 -25.74 15.22 4.32
N ALA A 286 -24.85 16.11 3.89
CA ALA A 286 -25.20 17.39 3.27
C ALA A 286 -24.93 17.35 1.76
N SER A 287 -23.77 16.81 1.36
CA SER A 287 -23.34 16.72 -0.04
C SER A 287 -22.39 15.53 -0.25
N PRO A 288 -22.89 14.28 -0.20
CA PRO A 288 -22.03 13.11 -0.26
C PRO A 288 -21.48 12.87 -1.67
N HIS A 289 -20.28 12.29 -1.73
CA HIS A 289 -19.71 11.73 -2.93
C HIS A 289 -20.16 10.28 -3.11
N THR A 290 -20.34 9.86 -4.36
CA THR A 290 -20.70 8.48 -4.69
C THR A 290 -19.48 7.76 -5.26
N TYR A 291 -19.21 6.59 -4.71
CA TYR A 291 -18.12 5.71 -5.11
C TYR A 291 -18.67 4.34 -5.49
N VAL A 292 -18.00 3.67 -6.43
CA VAL A 292 -18.38 2.39 -7.03
C VAL A 292 -17.19 1.44 -7.09
N ARG A 293 -17.45 0.15 -7.29
CA ARG A 293 -16.40 -0.85 -7.52
C ARG A 293 -16.85 -1.94 -8.48
#